data_AF-A0A9X1VBA6-F1
#
_entry.id   AF-A0A9X1VBA6-F1
#
_cell.length_a   1.000
_cell.length_b   1.000
_cell.length_c   1.000
_cell.angle_alpha   90.00
_cell.angle_beta   90.00
_cell.angle_gamma   90.00
#
_symmetry.space_group_name_H-M   'P 1'
#
loop_
_entity.id
_entity.type
_entity.pdbx_description
1 polymer ?
#
loop_
_entity_poly.entity_id
_entity_poly.type
_entity_poly.pdbx_seq_one_letter_code
_entity_poly.pdbx_strand_id
1 'polypeptide(L)'
;MDLYALLQAVQAQTSVFTAFGGHAAAAGFSLPADRINDLRSAWATVAQGIEWEPPHIDVDAPLHVHELTPQFIADLKRLEPFGQANPEPIFFLRDVQIGDVQTMGAKQQHLRARVKEGTGRSYSLVAFGEGERIAQWLELLLGYRGGHNESRV
;
A
#
# COMPACT_ATOMS: atom_id res chain seq x y z
N MET A 1 13.22 4.23 -6.51
CA MET A 1 13.46 5.19 -7.62
C MET A 1 14.17 6.42 -7.05
N ASP A 2 15.20 6.94 -7.75
CA ASP A 2 15.90 8.18 -7.39
C ASP A 2 15.50 9.33 -8.34
N LEU A 3 14.68 10.26 -7.87
CA LEU A 3 14.16 11.37 -8.68
C LEU A 3 15.25 12.36 -9.14
N TYR A 4 16.31 12.56 -8.36
CA TYR A 4 17.39 13.46 -8.76
C TYR A 4 18.21 12.86 -9.90
N ALA A 5 18.52 11.56 -9.83
CA ALA A 5 19.19 10.84 -10.91
C ALA A 5 18.38 10.86 -12.22
N LEU A 6 17.04 10.77 -12.13
CA LEU A 6 16.18 10.89 -13.31
C LEU A 6 16.26 12.27 -13.97
N LEU A 7 16.29 13.35 -13.19
CA LEU A 7 16.50 14.70 -13.74
C LEU A 7 17.88 14.84 -14.38
N GLN A 8 18.94 14.26 -13.81
CA GLN A 8 20.26 14.24 -14.44
C GLN A 8 20.23 13.52 -15.79
N ALA A 9 19.53 12.38 -15.87
CA ALA A 9 19.40 11.62 -17.12
C ALA A 9 18.64 12.40 -18.20
N VAL A 10 17.58 13.12 -17.83
CA VAL A 10 16.84 13.99 -18.75
C VAL A 10 17.70 15.17 -19.21
N GLN A 11 18.44 15.80 -18.29
CA GLN A 11 19.31 16.93 -18.61
C GLN A 11 20.43 16.51 -19.58
N ALA A 12 21.02 15.33 -19.39
CA ALA A 12 22.06 14.79 -20.25
C ALA A 12 21.59 14.60 -21.72
N GLN A 13 20.30 14.35 -21.93
CA GLN A 13 19.74 14.16 -23.27
C GLN A 13 19.31 15.47 -23.95
N THR A 14 18.83 16.45 -23.19
CA THR A 14 18.08 17.59 -23.76
C THR A 14 18.59 18.97 -23.37
N SER A 15 19.39 19.05 -22.29
CA SER A 15 19.77 20.32 -21.64
C SER A 15 18.58 21.26 -21.41
N VAL A 16 17.39 20.71 -21.14
CA VAL A 16 16.13 21.46 -21.10
C VAL A 16 15.97 22.32 -19.85
N PHE A 17 16.62 21.95 -18.75
CA PHE A 17 16.49 22.66 -17.49
C PHE A 17 17.43 23.88 -17.44
N THR A 18 16.87 25.01 -16.99
CA THR A 18 17.65 26.19 -16.59
C THR A 18 18.23 26.03 -15.20
N ALA A 19 17.55 25.29 -14.33
CA ALA A 19 18.01 24.85 -13.02
C ALA A 19 17.31 23.55 -12.63
N PHE A 20 17.99 22.66 -11.91
CA PHE A 20 17.37 21.49 -11.29
C PHE A 20 18.15 21.07 -10.04
N GLY A 21 17.48 20.38 -9.12
CA GLY A 21 18.05 19.98 -7.84
C GLY A 21 17.13 19.05 -7.04
N GLY A 22 17.63 18.56 -5.91
CA GLY A 22 16.86 17.73 -4.99
C GLY A 22 17.61 16.47 -4.57
N HIS A 23 16.85 15.45 -4.19
CA HIS A 23 17.32 14.17 -3.68
C HIS A 23 16.48 13.02 -4.25
N ALA A 24 16.85 11.79 -3.91
CA ALA A 24 16.19 10.58 -4.40
C ALA A 24 14.66 10.58 -4.20
N ALA A 25 14.17 11.06 -3.05
CA ALA A 25 12.75 11.06 -2.72
C ALA A 25 11.96 12.28 -3.25
N ALA A 26 12.64 13.37 -3.61
CA ALA A 26 12.01 14.59 -4.08
C ALA A 26 12.99 15.43 -4.89
N ALA A 27 12.59 15.82 -6.11
CA ALA A 27 13.40 16.66 -6.96
C ALA A 27 12.55 17.71 -7.69
N GLY A 28 13.18 18.81 -8.09
CA GLY A 28 12.54 19.95 -8.75
C GLY A 28 13.42 20.56 -9.82
N PHE A 29 12.79 21.23 -10.78
CA PHE A 29 13.47 21.86 -11.91
C PHE A 29 12.73 23.13 -12.37
N SER A 30 13.44 23.95 -13.15
CA SER A 30 12.92 25.10 -13.88
C SER A 30 13.30 24.94 -15.35
N LEU A 31 12.39 25.32 -16.25
CA LEU A 31 12.61 25.37 -17.69
C LEU A 31 11.76 26.46 -18.34
N PRO A 32 12.10 26.91 -19.56
CA PRO A 32 11.20 27.70 -20.40
C PRO A 32 9.90 26.90 -20.69
N ALA A 33 8.74 27.56 -20.62
CA ALA A 33 7.45 26.89 -20.74
C ALA A 33 7.23 26.23 -22.12
N ASP A 34 7.79 26.82 -23.18
CA ASP A 34 7.76 26.31 -24.56
C ASP A 34 8.56 25.00 -24.72
N ARG A 35 9.50 24.71 -23.82
CA ARG A 35 10.32 23.50 -23.83
C ARG A 35 9.67 22.29 -23.12
N ILE A 36 8.42 22.40 -22.66
CA ILE A 36 7.75 21.33 -21.90
C ILE A 36 7.56 20.03 -22.71
N ASN A 37 7.44 20.12 -24.03
CA ASN A 37 7.30 18.95 -24.89
C ASN A 37 8.61 18.15 -25.01
N ASP A 38 9.76 18.83 -24.95
CA ASP A 38 11.07 18.18 -24.95
C ASP A 38 11.29 17.41 -23.66
N LEU A 39 10.92 18.02 -22.53
CA LEU A 39 10.91 17.35 -21.22
C LEU A 39 10.03 16.09 -21.26
N ARG A 40 8.80 16.19 -21.78
CA ARG A 40 7.88 15.04 -21.85
C ARG A 40 8.48 13.88 -22.65
N SER A 41 9.06 14.19 -23.81
CA SER A 41 9.66 13.18 -24.69
C SER A 41 10.86 12.50 -24.01
N ALA A 42 11.78 13.29 -23.44
CA ALA A 42 12.95 12.76 -22.76
C ALA A 42 12.59 11.96 -21.50
N TRP A 43 11.60 12.43 -20.73
CA TRP A 43 11.11 11.72 -19.57
C TRP A 43 10.54 10.35 -19.94
N ALA A 44 9.76 10.27 -21.02
CA ALA A 44 9.22 9.00 -21.50
C ALA A 44 10.35 8.02 -21.89
N THR A 45 11.39 8.50 -22.56
CA THR A 45 12.56 7.67 -22.90
C THR A 45 13.31 7.20 -21.66
N VAL A 46 13.57 8.09 -20.69
CA VAL A 46 14.23 7.72 -19.43
C VAL A 46 13.39 6.70 -18.66
N ALA A 47 12.06 6.89 -18.62
CA ALA A 47 11.14 6.01 -17.89
C ALA A 47 11.06 4.58 -18.46
N GLN A 48 11.39 4.37 -19.74
CA GLN A 48 11.45 3.02 -20.34
C GLN A 48 12.56 2.16 -19.74
N GLY A 49 13.63 2.77 -19.22
CA GLY A 49 14.73 2.06 -18.56
C GLY A 49 14.48 1.78 -17.08
N ILE A 50 13.32 2.16 -16.53
CA ILE A 50 12.99 1.97 -15.12
C ILE A 50 12.21 0.66 -14.98
N GLU A 51 12.71 -0.24 -14.15
CA GLU A 51 11.92 -1.35 -13.65
C GLU A 51 10.96 -0.85 -12.57
N TRP A 52 9.66 -0.98 -12.85
CA TRP A 52 8.62 -0.60 -11.92
C TRP A 52 8.25 -1.81 -11.07
N GLU A 53 8.53 -1.74 -9.78
CA GLU A 53 8.00 -2.71 -8.85
C GLU A 53 6.50 -2.45 -8.67
N PRO A 54 5.66 -3.50 -8.75
CA PRO A 54 4.26 -3.36 -8.40
C PRO A 54 4.16 -2.92 -6.93
N PRO A 55 3.10 -2.15 -6.58
CA PRO A 55 2.87 -1.80 -5.19
C PRO A 55 2.75 -3.09 -4.37
N HIS A 56 3.56 -3.18 -3.32
CA HIS A 56 3.55 -4.28 -2.36
C HIS A 56 3.30 -3.74 -0.96
N ILE A 57 2.93 -4.65 -0.06
CA ILE A 57 2.76 -4.36 1.36
C ILE A 57 3.79 -5.22 2.09
N ASP A 58 4.71 -4.56 2.79
CA ASP A 58 5.62 -5.25 3.70
C ASP A 58 4.85 -5.65 4.96
N VAL A 59 4.94 -6.92 5.32
CA VAL A 59 4.33 -7.47 6.55
C VAL A 59 5.43 -7.84 7.52
N ASP A 60 5.33 -7.37 8.77
CA ASP A 60 6.36 -7.58 9.78
C ASP A 60 6.33 -9.00 10.35
N ALA A 61 5.11 -9.53 10.56
CA ALA A 61 4.93 -10.89 11.06
C ALA A 61 3.54 -11.45 10.73
N PRO A 62 3.44 -12.79 10.58
CA PRO A 62 2.16 -13.46 10.60
C PRO A 62 1.64 -13.57 12.05
N LEU A 63 0.33 -13.46 12.23
CA LEU A 63 -0.35 -13.61 13.52
C LEU A 63 -1.61 -14.46 13.38
N HIS A 64 -1.99 -15.10 14.48
CA HIS A 64 -3.29 -15.72 14.66
C HIS A 64 -4.25 -14.77 15.36
N VAL A 65 -5.56 -14.97 15.15
CA VAL A 65 -6.59 -14.09 15.72
C VAL A 65 -6.59 -14.13 17.25
N HIS A 66 -6.27 -15.27 17.85
CA HIS A 66 -6.21 -15.40 19.31
C HIS A 66 -5.07 -14.58 19.96
N GLU A 67 -4.04 -14.22 19.21
CA GLU A 67 -2.89 -13.44 19.68
C GLU A 67 -3.22 -11.95 19.84
N LEU A 68 -4.30 -11.46 19.22
CA LEU A 68 -4.77 -10.07 19.28
C LEU A 68 -5.39 -9.69 20.64
N THR A 69 -4.61 -9.83 21.71
CA THR A 69 -5.04 -9.58 23.08
C THR A 69 -4.87 -8.11 23.50
N PRO A 70 -5.57 -7.63 24.54
CA PRO A 70 -5.30 -6.30 25.10
C PRO A 70 -3.82 -6.10 25.50
N GLN A 71 -3.17 -7.17 25.98
CA GLN A 71 -1.75 -7.14 26.30
C GLN A 71 -0.89 -6.95 25.05
N PHE A 72 -1.18 -7.67 23.96
CA PHE A 72 -0.52 -7.47 22.67
C PHE A 72 -0.63 -6.02 22.19
N ILE A 73 -1.82 -5.41 22.28
CA ILE A 73 -2.01 -3.99 21.93
C ILE A 73 -1.21 -3.07 22.87
N ALA A 74 -1.15 -3.37 24.17
CA ALA A 74 -0.35 -2.60 25.13
C ALA A 74 1.14 -2.69 24.82
N ASP A 75 1.63 -3.86 24.41
CA ASP A 75 3.02 -4.06 24.02
C ASP A 75 3.36 -3.36 22.69
N LEU A 76 2.45 -3.35 21.71
CA LEU A 76 2.62 -2.57 20.48
C LEU A 76 2.76 -1.07 20.76
N LYS A 77 1.96 -0.52 21.67
CA LYS A 77 2.04 0.90 22.05
C LYS A 77 3.39 1.29 22.65
N ARG A 78 4.15 0.34 23.19
CA ARG A 78 5.49 0.60 23.72
C ARG A 78 6.52 0.82 22.60
N LEU A 79 6.18 0.51 21.35
CA LEU A 79 7.00 0.78 20.17
C LEU A 79 6.82 2.20 19.63
N GLU A 80 5.88 2.97 20.16
CA GLU A 80 5.72 4.38 19.84
C GLU A 80 6.95 5.21 20.25
N PRO A 81 7.24 6.34 19.58
CA PRO A 81 6.42 6.99 18.56
C PRO A 81 6.60 6.39 17.16
N PHE A 82 5.48 6.24 16.45
CA PHE A 82 5.50 5.86 15.03
C PHE A 82 5.71 7.06 14.12
N GLY A 83 6.26 6.82 12.94
CA GLY A 83 6.54 7.82 11.91
C GLY A 83 7.40 7.26 10.79
N GLN A 84 7.96 8.14 9.95
CA GLN A 84 8.74 7.72 8.78
C GLN A 84 9.92 6.79 9.12
N ALA A 85 10.59 7.02 10.25
CA ALA A 85 11.72 6.21 10.69
C ALA A 85 11.32 4.99 11.55
N ASN A 86 10.05 4.88 11.93
CA ASN A 86 9.50 3.80 12.74
C ASN A 86 8.03 3.59 12.34
N PRO A 87 7.76 2.95 11.19
CA PRO A 87 6.40 2.79 10.70
C PRO A 87 5.55 1.97 11.69
N GLU A 88 4.23 2.18 11.65
CA GLU A 88 3.30 1.30 12.37
C GLU A 88 3.43 -0.13 11.83
N PRO A 89 3.51 -1.14 12.71
CA PRO A 89 3.70 -2.51 12.25
C PRO A 89 2.45 -3.04 11.55
N ILE A 90 2.67 -3.76 10.45
CA ILE A 90 1.66 -4.39 9.61
C ILE A 90 1.75 -5.91 9.79
N PHE A 91 0.63 -6.52 10.17
CA PHE A 91 0.56 -7.96 10.43
C PHE A 91 -0.32 -8.70 9.41
N PHE A 92 0.08 -9.93 9.09
CA PHE A 92 -0.72 -10.85 8.28
C PHE A 92 -1.49 -11.83 9.16
N LEU A 93 -2.83 -11.77 9.16
CA LEU A 93 -3.62 -12.73 9.92
C LEU A 93 -3.78 -14.06 9.16
N ARG A 94 -3.37 -15.16 9.81
CA ARG A 94 -3.47 -16.53 9.29
C ARG A 94 -4.74 -17.22 9.78
N ASP A 95 -5.17 -18.21 8.99
CA ASP A 95 -6.25 -19.15 9.35
C ASP A 95 -7.56 -18.47 9.77
N VAL A 96 -7.87 -17.34 9.12
CA VAL A 96 -9.02 -16.50 9.45
C VAL A 96 -10.29 -16.95 8.77
N GLN A 97 -11.36 -17.10 9.55
CA GLN A 97 -12.71 -17.18 9.02
C GLN A 97 -13.27 -15.76 8.93
N ILE A 98 -13.58 -15.31 7.71
CA ILE A 98 -14.20 -14.02 7.46
C ILE A 98 -15.72 -14.20 7.30
N GLY A 99 -16.50 -13.27 7.85
CA GLY A 99 -17.95 -13.20 7.69
C GLY A 99 -18.47 -11.78 7.92
N ASP A 100 -19.79 -11.59 7.83
CA ASP A 100 -20.45 -10.30 8.09
C ASP A 100 -19.83 -9.13 7.29
N VAL A 101 -19.54 -9.39 6.01
CA VAL A 101 -18.96 -8.41 5.08
C VAL A 101 -20.05 -7.49 4.58
N GLN A 102 -19.88 -6.19 4.80
CA GLN A 102 -20.84 -5.15 4.44
C GLN A 102 -20.13 -3.82 4.19
N THR A 103 -20.75 -2.96 3.40
CA THR A 103 -20.30 -1.58 3.25
C THR A 103 -20.74 -0.71 4.43
N MET A 104 -20.00 0.36 4.71
CA MET A 104 -20.29 1.33 5.76
C MET A 104 -19.88 2.75 5.36
N GLY A 105 -20.33 3.73 6.15
CA GLY A 105 -20.15 5.16 5.89
C GLY A 105 -21.33 5.76 5.14
N ALA A 106 -21.44 7.10 5.19
CA ALA A 106 -22.56 7.84 4.60
C ALA A 106 -22.71 7.60 3.09
N LYS A 107 -21.61 7.30 2.39
CA LYS A 107 -21.58 7.00 0.96
C LYS A 107 -21.27 5.52 0.67
N GLN A 108 -21.38 4.64 1.67
CA GLN A 108 -21.03 3.21 1.54
C GLN A 108 -19.59 2.97 1.06
N GLN A 109 -18.69 3.90 1.38
CA GLN A 109 -17.35 3.97 0.81
C GLN A 109 -16.30 3.11 1.52
N HIS A 110 -16.62 2.55 2.69
CA HIS A 110 -15.71 1.69 3.44
C HIS A 110 -16.29 0.28 3.51
N LEU A 111 -15.43 -0.72 3.66
CA LEU A 111 -15.84 -2.10 3.89
C LEU A 111 -15.63 -2.45 5.37
N ARG A 112 -16.59 -3.15 5.95
CA ARG A 112 -16.50 -3.76 7.27
C ARG A 112 -16.64 -5.26 7.13
N ALA A 113 -15.82 -6.00 7.86
CA ALA A 113 -15.91 -7.45 7.97
C ALA A 113 -15.76 -7.89 9.42
N ARG A 114 -16.14 -9.13 9.71
CA ARG A 114 -15.84 -9.81 10.97
C ARG A 114 -14.88 -10.96 10.70
N VAL A 115 -13.80 -11.01 11.47
CA VAL A 115 -12.79 -12.08 11.41
C VAL A 115 -12.80 -12.87 12.71
N LYS A 116 -12.54 -14.18 12.64
CA LYS A 116 -12.39 -15.07 13.80
C LYS A 116 -11.51 -16.26 13.45
N GLU A 117 -11.07 -16.99 14.47
CA GLU A 117 -10.39 -18.27 14.33
C GLU A 117 -11.13 -19.31 15.18
N GLY A 118 -11.65 -20.36 14.52
CA GLY A 118 -12.45 -21.41 15.15
C GLY A 118 -13.68 -20.89 15.92
N THR A 119 -13.83 -21.36 17.16
CA THR A 119 -14.84 -20.90 18.13
C THR A 119 -14.33 -19.76 19.04
N GLY A 120 -13.14 -19.24 18.75
CA GLY A 120 -12.44 -18.25 19.57
C GLY A 120 -12.95 -16.82 19.40
N ARG A 121 -12.08 -15.86 19.75
CA ARG A 121 -12.38 -14.43 19.68
C ARG A 121 -12.67 -14.00 18.24
N SER A 122 -13.50 -12.97 18.13
CA SER A 122 -13.85 -12.35 16.87
C SER A 122 -13.67 -10.84 16.92
N TYR A 123 -13.12 -10.27 15.85
CA TYR A 123 -12.83 -8.85 15.73
C TYR A 123 -13.54 -8.26 14.51
N SER A 124 -13.88 -6.98 14.57
CA SER A 124 -14.31 -6.23 13.40
C SER A 124 -13.09 -5.65 12.69
N LEU A 125 -13.01 -5.88 11.38
CA LEU A 125 -12.05 -5.27 10.48
C LEU A 125 -12.74 -4.17 9.68
N VAL A 126 -12.05 -3.06 9.46
CA VAL A 126 -12.52 -1.98 8.59
C VAL A 126 -11.45 -1.73 7.54
N ALA A 127 -11.85 -1.77 6.27
CA ALA A 127 -11.01 -1.41 5.14
C ALA A 127 -11.54 -0.10 4.54
N PHE A 128 -10.81 0.99 4.76
CA PHE A 128 -11.26 2.32 4.37
C PHE A 128 -11.11 2.54 2.86
N GLY A 129 -12.16 3.00 2.17
CA GLY A 129 -12.11 3.29 0.73
C GLY A 129 -12.44 2.07 -0.13
N GLU A 130 -12.64 0.91 0.48
CA GLU A 130 -12.77 -0.38 -0.17
C GLU A 130 -14.24 -0.79 -0.44
N GLY A 131 -15.19 0.15 -0.31
CA GLY A 131 -16.62 -0.15 -0.44
C GLY A 131 -17.01 -0.74 -1.79
N GLU A 132 -16.41 -0.23 -2.88
CA GLU A 132 -16.66 -0.72 -4.25
C GLU A 132 -16.17 -2.15 -4.48
N ARG A 133 -15.27 -2.65 -3.62
CA ARG A 133 -14.67 -3.98 -3.74
C ARG A 133 -15.45 -5.08 -3.01
N ILE A 134 -16.65 -4.78 -2.50
CA ILE A 134 -17.46 -5.75 -1.74
C ILE A 134 -17.69 -7.08 -2.49
N ALA A 135 -17.90 -7.05 -3.81
CA ALA A 135 -18.09 -8.26 -4.61
C ALA A 135 -16.85 -9.18 -4.55
N GLN A 136 -15.65 -8.62 -4.72
CA GLN A 136 -14.38 -9.34 -4.64
C GLN A 136 -14.18 -9.97 -3.25
N TRP A 137 -14.54 -9.23 -2.19
CA TRP A 137 -14.46 -9.74 -0.82
C TRP A 137 -15.45 -10.87 -0.58
N LEU A 138 -16.69 -10.78 -1.09
CA LEU A 138 -17.67 -11.85 -1.00
C LEU A 138 -17.25 -13.10 -1.77
N GLU A 139 -16.61 -12.95 -2.94
CA GLU A 139 -16.01 -14.06 -3.69
C GLU A 139 -14.91 -14.75 -2.88
N LEU A 140 -14.03 -13.99 -2.23
CA LEU A 140 -13.02 -14.54 -1.32
C LEU A 140 -13.67 -15.32 -0.17
N LEU A 141 -14.79 -14.86 0.40
CA LEU A 141 -15.53 -15.62 1.43
C LEU A 141 -16.04 -16.97 0.90
N LEU A 142 -16.60 -16.97 -0.31
CA LEU A 142 -17.17 -18.16 -0.93
C LEU A 142 -16.05 -19.16 -1.30
N GLY A 143 -14.91 -18.68 -1.79
CA GLY A 143 -13.71 -19.48 -2.03
C GLY A 143 -13.10 -20.03 -0.73
N TYR A 144 -13.11 -19.26 0.36
CA TYR A 144 -12.60 -19.70 1.66
C TYR A 144 -13.46 -20.79 2.31
N ARG A 145 -14.78 -20.82 2.05
CA ARG A 145 -15.65 -21.94 2.45
C ARG A 145 -15.33 -23.26 1.71
N GLY A 146 -14.52 -23.21 0.65
CA GLY A 146 -14.07 -24.37 -0.13
C GLY A 146 -12.78 -25.04 0.39
N GLY A 147 -12.18 -24.57 1.48
CA GLY A 147 -11.13 -25.29 2.22
C GLY A 147 -9.71 -25.24 1.67
N HIS A 148 -9.44 -24.68 0.49
CA HIS A 148 -8.08 -24.49 0.00
C HIS A 148 -7.99 -23.23 -0.85
N ASN A 149 -7.37 -22.18 -0.31
CA ASN A 149 -6.84 -21.12 -1.16
C ASN A 149 -5.38 -20.89 -0.82
N GLU A 150 -4.51 -21.66 -1.49
CA GLU A 150 -3.09 -21.36 -1.64
C GLU A 150 -2.94 -20.15 -2.59
N SER A 151 -3.40 -18.99 -2.16
CA SER A 151 -3.06 -17.74 -2.86
C SER A 151 -1.75 -17.23 -2.31
N ARG A 152 -0.66 -17.57 -3.02
CA ARG A 152 0.61 -16.84 -2.95
C ARG A 152 0.33 -15.34 -3.02
N VAL A 153 0.73 -14.63 -1.99
CA VAL A 153 1.08 -13.20 -2.07
C VAL A 153 2.47 -13.13 -2.70
#